data_AF-A0A2T9Z6S7-F1
#
_entry.id   AF-A0A2T9Z6S7-F1
#
_cell.length_a   1.000
_cell.length_b   1.000
_cell.length_c   1.000
_cell.angle_alpha   90.00
_cell.angle_beta   90.00
_cell.angle_gamma   90.00
#
_symmetry.space_group_name_H-M   'P 1'
#
loop_
_entity.id
_entity.type
_entity.pdbx_description
1 polymer ?
#
loop_
_entity_poly.entity_id
_entity_poly.type
_entity_poly.pdbx_seq_one_letter_code
_entity_poly.pdbx_strand_id
1 'polypeptide(L)'
;PITEEKIVDSLNIILNKDNYPFAIVCNIGRHQTGTLVGCLRKLQGWNLASIFDEYRRYAGPKVRLMNEQFIELFDTDLVNVPLDAPKW
;
A
#
# COMPACT_ATOMS: atom_id res chain seq x y z
N PRO A 1 13.56 5.21 5.94
CA PRO A 1 12.35 5.99 5.59
C PRO A 1 11.60 5.31 4.44
N ILE A 2 10.29 5.45 4.38
CA ILE A 2 9.51 4.99 3.22
C ILE A 2 9.67 6.02 2.11
N THR A 3 9.90 5.56 0.88
CA THR A 3 10.06 6.40 -0.30
C THR A 3 9.09 5.92 -1.36
N GLU A 4 8.70 6.81 -2.27
CA GLU A 4 7.79 6.50 -3.37
C GLU A 4 8.33 5.38 -4.26
N GLU A 5 9.61 5.46 -4.64
CA GLU A 5 10.33 4.42 -5.37
C GLU A 5 10.16 3.03 -4.73
N LYS A 6 10.36 2.91 -3.40
CA LYS A 6 10.19 1.64 -2.70
C LYS A 6 8.76 1.13 -2.69
N ILE A 7 7.78 2.03 -2.67
CA ILE A 7 6.36 1.65 -2.77
C ILE A 7 6.07 1.13 -4.18
N VAL A 8 6.52 1.82 -5.22
CA VAL A 8 6.36 1.39 -6.62
C VAL A 8 6.98 0.02 -6.84
N ASP A 9 8.22 -0.18 -6.41
CA ASP A 9 8.90 -1.49 -6.51
C ASP A 9 8.14 -2.59 -5.78
N SER A 10 7.65 -2.30 -4.56
CA SER A 10 6.88 -3.26 -3.79
C SER A 10 5.53 -3.58 -4.44
N LEU A 11 4.86 -2.59 -5.03
CA LEU A 11 3.62 -2.78 -5.77
C LEU A 11 3.83 -3.62 -7.03
N ASN A 12 4.95 -3.45 -7.74
CA ASN A 12 5.29 -4.30 -8.88
C ASN A 12 5.46 -5.78 -8.48
N ILE A 13 6.06 -6.04 -7.30
CA ILE A 13 6.14 -7.40 -6.75
C ILE A 13 4.75 -7.94 -6.41
N ILE A 14 3.90 -7.11 -5.79
CA ILE A 14 2.52 -7.48 -5.45
C ILE A 14 1.71 -7.77 -6.71
N LEU A 15 1.82 -6.99 -7.77
CA LEU A 15 1.02 -7.17 -8.99
C LEU A 15 1.43 -8.39 -9.81
N ASN A 16 2.57 -9.02 -9.52
CA ASN A 16 3.00 -10.25 -10.18
C ASN A 16 2.39 -11.49 -9.49
N LYS A 17 1.49 -12.18 -10.20
CA LYS A 17 0.78 -13.39 -9.75
C LYS A 17 1.68 -14.58 -9.45
N ASP A 18 2.87 -14.66 -10.06
CA ASP A 18 3.80 -15.77 -9.84
C ASP A 18 4.42 -15.74 -8.44
N ASN A 19 4.35 -14.60 -7.75
CA ASN A 19 4.86 -14.47 -6.38
C ASN A 19 3.89 -15.04 -5.34
N TYR A 20 2.67 -15.44 -5.71
CA TYR A 20 1.65 -15.85 -4.76
C TYR A 20 1.78 -17.34 -4.38
N PRO A 21 1.56 -17.70 -3.11
CA PRO A 21 1.20 -16.83 -1.98
C PRO A 21 2.43 -16.16 -1.32
N PHE A 22 2.28 -14.91 -0.87
CA PHE A 22 3.30 -14.20 -0.09
C PHE A 22 2.69 -13.43 1.10
N ALA A 23 3.56 -12.95 1.99
CA ALA A 23 3.21 -12.11 3.13
C ALA A 23 3.93 -10.75 3.07
N ILE A 24 3.20 -9.67 3.34
CA ILE A 24 3.77 -8.31 3.46
C ILE A 24 3.97 -7.99 4.92
N VAL A 25 5.23 -7.81 5.35
CA VAL A 25 5.54 -7.51 6.75
C VAL A 25 6.75 -6.57 6.85
N CYS A 26 6.62 -5.53 7.66
CA CYS A 26 7.77 -4.80 8.19
C CYS A 26 8.03 -5.25 9.63
N ASN A 27 9.01 -4.67 10.33
CA ASN A 27 9.41 -5.11 11.68
C ASN A 27 8.24 -5.38 12.66
N ILE A 28 7.17 -4.59 12.61
CA ILE A 28 5.99 -4.74 13.49
C ILE A 28 4.70 -4.87 12.68
N GLY A 29 4.78 -4.89 11.34
CA GLY A 29 3.61 -4.99 10.46
C GLY A 29 2.62 -3.81 10.51
N ARG A 30 3.04 -2.63 11.00
CA ARG A 30 2.15 -1.47 11.18
C ARG A 30 2.37 -0.37 10.15
N HIS A 31 3.45 0.41 10.30
CA HIS A 31 3.59 1.65 9.54
C HIS A 31 3.91 1.44 8.07
N GLN A 32 5.01 0.74 7.75
CA GLN A 32 5.43 0.55 6.35
C GLN A 32 4.49 -0.40 5.62
N THR A 33 4.10 -1.50 6.27
CA THR A 33 3.09 -2.41 5.74
C THR A 33 1.77 -1.68 5.48
N GLY A 34 1.27 -0.92 6.46
CA GLY A 34 0.02 -0.18 6.32
C GLY A 34 0.07 0.90 5.23
N THR A 35 1.20 1.60 5.06
CA THR A 35 1.35 2.56 3.96
C THR A 35 1.38 1.87 2.60
N LEU A 36 2.10 0.77 2.44
CA LEU A 36 2.11 0.01 1.20
C LEU A 36 0.73 -0.54 0.85
N VAL A 37 0.02 -1.11 1.84
CA VAL A 37 -1.36 -1.59 1.65
C VAL A 37 -2.30 -0.43 1.32
N GLY A 38 -2.14 0.74 1.96
CA GLY A 38 -2.91 1.93 1.64
C GLY A 38 -2.71 2.43 0.19
N CYS A 39 -1.46 2.44 -0.29
CA CYS A 39 -1.15 2.74 -1.69
C CYS A 39 -1.73 1.69 -2.64
N LEU A 40 -1.70 0.41 -2.27
CA LEU A 40 -2.36 -0.67 -3.02
C LEU A 40 -3.87 -0.40 -3.11
N ARG A 41 -4.55 -0.09 -2.00
CA ARG A 41 -5.99 0.24 -2.01
C ARG A 41 -6.32 1.44 -2.90
N LYS A 42 -5.46 2.45 -2.88
CA LYS A 42 -5.59 3.61 -3.76
C LYS A 42 -5.52 3.20 -5.24
N LEU A 43 -4.57 2.33 -5.59
CA LEU A 43 -4.45 1.76 -6.95
C LEU A 43 -5.70 0.94 -7.33
N GLN A 44 -6.33 0.27 -6.36
CA GLN A 44 -7.60 -0.45 -6.56
C GLN A 44 -8.84 0.47 -6.62
N GLY A 45 -8.65 1.79 -6.58
CA GLY A 45 -9.75 2.76 -6.68
C GLY A 45 -10.59 2.91 -5.41
N TRP A 46 -10.09 2.49 -4.25
CA TRP A 46 -10.79 2.74 -2.98
C TRP A 46 -10.81 4.24 -2.67
N ASN A 47 -11.88 4.70 -2.02
CA ASN A 47 -11.95 6.07 -1.53
C ASN A 47 -11.03 6.27 -0.30
N LEU A 48 -10.48 7.48 -0.14
CA LEU A 48 -9.51 7.78 0.92
C LEU A 48 -10.05 7.52 2.35
N ALA A 49 -11.34 7.75 2.60
CA ALA A 49 -11.91 7.50 3.93
C ALA A 49 -11.86 6.01 4.31
N SER A 50 -12.20 5.12 3.38
CA SER A 50 -12.07 3.67 3.56
C SER A 50 -10.61 3.24 3.73
N ILE A 51 -9.68 3.84 2.98
CA ILE A 51 -8.25 3.53 3.08
C ILE A 51 -7.71 3.91 4.45
N PHE A 52 -8.04 5.10 4.95
CA PHE A 52 -7.59 5.55 6.26
C PHE A 52 -8.23 4.77 7.40
N ASP A 53 -9.48 4.33 7.28
CA ASP A 53 -10.10 3.44 8.27
C ASP A 53 -9.34 2.11 8.38
N GLU A 54 -9.00 1.48 7.25
CA GLU A 54 -8.20 0.25 7.21
C GLU A 54 -6.81 0.49 7.83
N TYR A 55 -6.11 1.54 7.41
CA TYR A 55 -4.78 1.88 7.95
C TYR A 55 -4.80 2.09 9.47
N ARG A 56 -5.74 2.89 9.98
CA ARG A 56 -5.86 3.19 11.41
C ARG A 56 -6.18 1.94 12.23
N ARG A 57 -7.05 1.07 11.71
CA ARG A 57 -7.40 -0.20 12.36
C ARG A 57 -6.17 -1.08 12.60
N TYR A 58 -5.26 -1.18 11.62
CA TYR A 58 -4.03 -1.98 11.75
C TYR A 58 -2.89 -1.24 12.46
N ALA A 59 -2.79 0.08 12.34
CA ALA A 59 -1.82 0.87 13.09
C ALA A 59 -2.12 0.89 14.61
N GLY A 60 -3.39 0.73 14.98
CA GLY A 60 -3.87 0.75 16.35
C GLY A 60 -3.58 2.09 17.03
N PRO A 61 -3.13 2.11 18.31
CA PRO A 61 -2.94 3.36 19.05
C PRO A 61 -1.76 4.23 18.56
N LYS A 62 -0.96 3.74 17.61
CA LYS A 62 0.26 4.43 17.12
C LYS A 62 0.08 4.98 15.70
N VAL A 63 -1.10 5.48 15.35
CA VAL A 63 -1.36 6.13 14.05
C VAL A 63 -0.35 7.26 13.83
N ARG A 64 0.17 7.36 12.60
CA ARG A 64 1.06 8.44 12.18
C ARG A 64 0.41 9.19 11.03
N LEU A 65 0.13 10.47 11.23
CA LEU A 65 -0.49 11.33 10.22
C LEU A 65 0.35 11.42 8.94
N MET A 66 1.68 11.44 9.05
CA MET A 66 2.58 11.45 7.89
C MET A 66 2.38 10.25 6.96
N ASN A 67 1.98 9.08 7.50
CA ASN A 67 1.71 7.90 6.70
C ASN A 67 0.37 8.01 5.96
N GLU A 68 -0.64 8.64 6.57
CA GLU A 68 -1.92 8.94 5.88
C GLU A 68 -1.70 9.97 4.78
N GLN A 69 -0.95 11.03 5.07
CA GLN A 69 -0.57 12.05 4.09
C GLN A 69 0.25 11.45 2.94
N PHE A 70 1.14 10.50 3.22
CA PHE A 70 1.87 9.78 2.18
C PHE A 70 0.90 9.02 1.27
N ILE A 71 -0.05 8.26 1.82
CA ILE A 71 -1.05 7.53 1.03
C ILE A 71 -1.90 8.51 0.19
N GLU A 72 -2.32 9.63 0.79
CA GLU A 72 -3.10 10.66 0.12
C GLU A 72 -2.38 11.25 -1.09
N LEU A 73 -1.08 11.52 -0.96
CA LEU A 73 -0.28 12.18 -1.99
C LEU A 73 0.39 11.22 -2.98
N PHE A 74 0.43 9.91 -2.68
CA PHE A 74 1.07 8.92 -3.55
C PHE A 74 0.49 8.94 -4.97
N ASP A 75 1.33 9.17 -5.97
CA ASP A 75 0.90 9.18 -7.37
C ASP A 75 0.80 7.74 -7.90
N THR A 76 -0.43 7.30 -8.18
CA THR A 76 -0.70 5.95 -8.70
C THR A 76 -0.26 5.77 -10.14
N ASP A 77 -0.10 6.85 -10.90
CA ASP A 77 0.29 6.78 -12.32
C ASP A 77 1.75 6.35 -12.51
N LEU A 78 2.53 6.35 -11.43
CA LEU A 78 3.89 5.81 -11.39
C LEU A 78 3.94 4.28 -11.43
N VAL A 79 2.82 3.60 -11.19
CA VAL A 79 2.75 2.14 -11.12
C VAL A 79 2.26 1.59 -12.47
N ASN A 80 3.11 0.81 -13.14
CA ASN A 80 2.71 0.14 -14.37
C ASN A 80 1.92 -1.14 -14.04
N VAL A 81 0.59 -1.09 -14.17
CA VAL A 81 -0.28 -2.24 -13.88
C VAL A 81 -0.26 -3.22 -15.06
N PRO A 82 0.19 -4.47 -14.85
CA PRO A 82 0.26 -5.45 -15.94
C PRO A 82 -1.14 -5.91 -16.37
N LEU A 83 -1.30 -6.32 -17.64
CA LEU A 83 -2.58 -6.77 -18.18
C LEU A 83 -3.14 -8.00 -17.46
N ASP A 84 -2.25 -8.83 -16.94
CA ASP A 84 -2.55 -10.01 -16.15
C ASP A 84 -2.44 -9.72 -14.64
N ALA A 85 -2.62 -8.48 -14.19
CA ALA A 85 -2.71 -8.15 -12.77
C ALA A 85 -3.81 -8.96 -12.04
N PRO A 86 -3.69 -9.10 -10.71
CA PRO A 86 -4.72 -9.74 -9.90
C PRO A 86 -6.08 -9.06 -10.06
N LYS A 87 -7.17 -9.85 -10.07
CA LYS A 87 -8.53 -9.37 -10.38
C LYS A 87 -9.27 -8.76 -9.17
N TRP A 88 -8.60 -8.65 -8.03
CA TRP A 88 -9.20 -8.27 -6.74
C TRP A 88 -8.89 -6.82 -6.37
#